data_AF-A0A0D7B4U5-F1
#
_entry.id   AF-A0A0D7B4U5-F1
#
_cell.length_a   1.000
_cell.length_b   1.000
_cell.length_c   1.000
_cell.angle_alpha   90.00
_cell.angle_beta   90.00
_cell.angle_gamma   90.00
#
_symmetry.space_group_name_H-M   'P 1'
#
loop_
_entity.id
_entity.type
_entity.pdbx_description
1 polymer ?
#
loop_
_entity_poly.entity_id
_entity_poly.type
_entity_poly.pdbx_seq_one_letter_code
_entity_poly.pdbx_strand_id
1 'polypeptide(L)'
;MSTKSRRSEHANESPVKTLGRLVFEYDKEMCKSWVEEIDTLMLFAALFSAVVTAFAVASFEWVTKARTDPTTALLARISMQLEHFADPMVPVANLPTLLASAGNNDPPISLGIARRVNGLWYTSLTLALSSALICIICKQWVREYHRVSMSGSSEDFSFRQMRLGGLQAWRVPEIIISISLILIGALLCFFVGLAYFVWGLDRQVGIALITIEGIAAVGFLVTTLMPGLQYCYAALCIPRLRRVPAQCAWKSPQSMLFL
;
A
#
# COMPACT_ATOMS: atom_id res chain seq x y z
N MET A 1 53.60 -12.12 -17.80
CA MET A 1 53.99 -10.72 -18.09
C MET A 1 52.82 -9.72 -17.97
N SER A 2 51.57 -10.13 -18.18
CA SER A 2 50.37 -9.26 -18.13
C SER A 2 49.96 -8.76 -16.71
N THR A 3 50.18 -9.56 -15.65
CA THR A 3 49.78 -9.20 -14.28
C THR A 3 50.64 -8.10 -13.64
N LYS A 4 51.89 -7.94 -14.09
CA LYS A 4 52.81 -6.88 -13.59
C LYS A 4 52.48 -5.51 -14.20
N SER A 5 52.01 -5.49 -15.45
CA SER A 5 51.56 -4.29 -16.16
C SER A 5 50.26 -3.70 -15.56
N ARG A 6 49.31 -4.55 -15.18
CA ARG A 6 48.07 -4.13 -14.51
C ARG A 6 48.32 -3.56 -13.10
N ARG A 7 49.36 -4.06 -12.41
CA ARG A 7 49.75 -3.60 -11.08
C ARG A 7 50.50 -2.26 -11.11
N SER A 8 51.20 -1.95 -12.21
CA SER A 8 51.85 -0.65 -12.41
C SER A 8 50.90 0.44 -12.91
N GLU A 9 49.82 0.09 -13.61
CA GLU A 9 48.77 1.04 -14.02
C GLU A 9 47.98 1.61 -12.83
N HIS A 10 47.59 0.75 -11.88
CA HIS A 10 46.93 1.19 -10.65
C HIS A 10 47.86 1.95 -9.68
N ALA A 11 49.18 1.81 -9.83
CA ALA A 11 50.15 2.51 -8.97
C ALA A 11 50.36 3.99 -9.38
N ASN A 12 49.85 4.41 -10.55
CA ASN A 12 50.05 5.75 -11.10
C ASN A 12 48.72 6.48 -11.41
N GLU A 13 47.58 5.95 -10.97
CA GLU A 13 46.31 6.68 -11.03
C GLU A 13 46.32 7.80 -10.00
N SER A 14 45.96 9.02 -10.43
CA SER A 14 45.82 10.12 -9.50
C SER A 14 44.75 9.78 -8.45
N PRO A 15 44.97 10.09 -7.16
CA PRO A 15 44.03 9.74 -6.09
C PRO A 15 42.61 10.28 -6.32
N VAL A 16 42.47 11.36 -7.09
CA VAL A 16 41.19 11.95 -7.52
C VAL A 16 40.42 11.02 -8.47
N LYS A 17 41.10 10.32 -9.39
CA LYS A 17 40.46 9.34 -10.28
C LYS A 17 39.98 8.12 -9.51
N THR A 18 40.79 7.64 -8.56
CA THR A 18 40.39 6.54 -7.67
C THR A 18 39.19 6.93 -6.82
N LEU A 19 39.19 8.13 -6.22
CA LEU A 19 38.06 8.66 -5.46
C LEU A 19 36.81 8.79 -6.33
N GLY A 20 36.93 9.32 -7.55
CA GLY A 20 35.82 9.47 -8.49
C GLY A 20 35.17 8.14 -8.84
N ARG A 21 35.97 7.08 -9.04
CA ARG A 21 35.48 5.73 -9.27
C ARG A 21 34.68 5.20 -8.06
N LEU A 22 35.25 5.30 -6.86
CA LEU A 22 34.60 4.83 -5.63
C LEU A 22 33.28 5.56 -5.36
N VAL A 23 33.26 6.88 -5.56
CA VAL A 23 32.06 7.71 -5.37
C VAL A 23 30.98 7.36 -6.40
N PHE A 24 31.36 7.16 -7.67
CA PHE A 24 30.43 6.76 -8.71
C PHE A 24 29.87 5.36 -8.48
N GLU A 25 30.69 4.40 -8.04
CA GLU A 25 30.24 3.06 -7.67
C GLU A 25 29.26 3.11 -6.49
N TYR A 26 29.54 3.92 -5.47
CA TYR A 26 28.63 4.13 -4.34
C TYR A 26 27.28 4.72 -4.79
N ASP A 27 27.29 5.79 -5.59
CA ASP A 27 26.06 6.41 -6.11
C ASP A 27 25.25 5.46 -6.97
N LYS A 28 25.93 4.68 -7.81
CA LYS A 28 25.30 3.69 -8.67
C LYS A 28 24.61 2.62 -7.84
N GLU A 29 25.28 2.08 -6.81
CA GLU A 29 24.70 1.06 -5.95
C GLU A 29 23.53 1.61 -5.12
N MET A 30 23.65 2.84 -4.60
CA MET A 30 22.57 3.53 -3.89
C MET A 30 21.34 3.72 -4.79
N CYS A 31 21.53 4.26 -6.00
CA CYS A 31 20.44 4.47 -6.96
C CYS A 31 19.80 3.15 -7.39
N LYS A 32 20.62 2.12 -7.61
CA LYS A 32 20.15 0.79 -7.96
C LYS A 32 19.27 0.21 -6.85
N SER A 33 19.71 0.28 -5.59
CA SER A 33 18.93 -0.16 -4.44
C SER A 33 17.58 0.55 -4.35
N TRP A 34 17.54 1.88 -4.54
CA TRP A 34 16.29 2.63 -4.53
C TRP A 34 15.37 2.28 -5.69
N VAL A 35 15.93 2.11 -6.89
CA VAL A 35 15.14 1.71 -8.07
C VAL A 35 14.53 0.33 -7.89
N GLU A 36 15.29 -0.64 -7.36
CA GLU A 36 14.80 -1.99 -7.08
C GLU A 36 13.69 -1.98 -6.01
N GLU A 37 13.84 -1.18 -4.96
CA GLU A 37 12.80 -0.98 -3.94
C GLU A 37 11.53 -0.36 -4.53
N ILE A 38 11.68 0.73 -5.30
CA ILE A 38 10.55 1.39 -5.96
C ILE A 38 9.84 0.45 -6.95
N ASP A 39 10.58 -0.36 -7.71
CA ASP A 39 9.99 -1.34 -8.63
C ASP A 39 9.21 -2.43 -7.90
N THR A 40 9.72 -2.88 -6.76
CA THR A 40 9.01 -3.84 -5.91
C THR A 40 7.72 -3.24 -5.35
N LEU A 41 7.76 -1.99 -4.86
CA LEU A 41 6.58 -1.28 -4.35
C LEU A 41 5.55 -1.01 -5.45
N MET A 42 6.00 -0.64 -6.65
CA MET A 42 5.14 -0.41 -7.81
C MET A 42 4.46 -1.71 -8.28
N LEU A 43 5.19 -2.83 -8.29
CA LEU A 43 4.63 -4.14 -8.59
C LEU A 43 3.56 -4.54 -7.57
N PHE A 44 3.84 -4.36 -6.28
CA PHE A 44 2.85 -4.61 -5.23
C PHE A 44 1.62 -3.73 -5.42
N ALA A 45 1.79 -2.43 -5.65
CA ALA A 45 0.68 -1.50 -5.86
C ALA A 45 -0.19 -1.90 -7.06
N ALA A 46 0.41 -2.34 -8.17
CA ALA A 46 -0.32 -2.81 -9.34
C ALA A 46 -1.11 -4.09 -9.07
N LEU A 47 -0.47 -5.11 -8.48
CA LEU A 47 -1.12 -6.37 -8.13
C LEU A 47 -2.25 -6.18 -7.12
N PHE A 48 -2.00 -5.40 -6.07
CA PHE A 48 -3.00 -5.05 -5.07
C PHE A 48 -4.18 -4.28 -5.70
N SER A 49 -3.91 -3.30 -6.56
CA SER A 49 -4.96 -2.55 -7.26
C SER A 49 -5.83 -3.46 -8.12
N ALA A 50 -5.24 -4.45 -8.81
CA ALA A 50 -6.01 -5.42 -9.60
C ALA A 50 -6.96 -6.25 -8.73
N VAL A 51 -6.48 -6.75 -7.58
CA VAL A 51 -7.30 -7.49 -6.62
C VAL A 51 -8.43 -6.61 -6.08
N VAL A 52 -8.11 -5.43 -5.56
CA VAL A 52 -9.10 -4.49 -5.01
C VAL A 52 -10.14 -4.07 -6.06
N THR A 53 -9.72 -3.90 -7.31
CA THR A 53 -10.63 -3.54 -8.41
C THR A 53 -11.70 -4.62 -8.64
N ALA A 54 -11.36 -5.90 -8.55
CA ALA A 54 -12.33 -6.98 -8.67
C ALA A 54 -13.41 -6.90 -7.57
N PHE A 55 -13.00 -6.64 -6.33
CA PHE A 55 -13.93 -6.44 -5.20
C PHE A 55 -14.76 -5.16 -5.37
N ALA A 56 -14.14 -4.06 -5.80
CA ALA A 56 -14.81 -2.78 -6.00
C ALA A 56 -15.86 -2.81 -7.12
N VAL A 57 -15.60 -3.53 -8.21
CA VAL A 57 -16.56 -3.75 -9.30
C VAL A 57 -17.74 -4.59 -8.80
N ALA A 58 -17.47 -5.68 -8.08
CA ALA A 58 -18.51 -6.52 -7.51
C ALA A 58 -19.39 -5.74 -6.51
N SER A 59 -18.79 -4.90 -5.66
CA SER A 59 -19.52 -4.15 -4.65
C SER A 59 -20.33 -2.97 -5.18
N PHE A 60 -19.97 -2.45 -6.35
CA PHE A 60 -20.73 -1.40 -7.02
C PHE A 60 -22.16 -1.86 -7.34
N GLU A 61 -22.32 -3.13 -7.74
CA GLU A 61 -23.64 -3.70 -7.99
C GLU A 61 -24.50 -3.76 -6.74
N TRP A 62 -23.92 -4.07 -5.57
CA TRP A 62 -24.69 -4.15 -4.32
C TRP A 62 -25.28 -2.81 -3.94
N VAL A 63 -24.54 -1.70 -4.10
CA VAL A 63 -25.06 -0.36 -3.81
C VAL A 63 -26.14 0.05 -4.80
N THR A 64 -25.98 -0.33 -6.07
CA THR A 64 -26.94 0.00 -7.14
C THR A 64 -28.23 -0.80 -6.97
N LYS A 65 -28.15 -2.10 -6.66
CA LYS A 65 -29.30 -2.97 -6.37
C LYS A 65 -30.00 -2.60 -5.05
N ALA A 66 -29.24 -2.17 -4.03
CA ALA A 66 -29.78 -1.70 -2.74
C ALA A 66 -30.52 -0.37 -2.85
N ARG A 67 -30.18 0.42 -3.87
CA ARG A 67 -30.91 1.62 -4.28
C ARG A 67 -31.97 1.22 -5.32
N THR A 68 -32.67 0.11 -5.14
CA THR A 68 -33.93 -0.10 -5.84
C THR A 68 -34.83 1.07 -5.51
N ASP A 69 -35.18 1.76 -6.57
CA ASP A 69 -35.82 3.07 -6.57
C ASP A 69 -37.06 3.08 -5.66
N PRO A 70 -37.26 4.11 -4.81
CA PRO A 70 -38.48 4.22 -4.02
C PRO A 70 -39.73 4.23 -4.92
N THR A 71 -39.57 4.61 -6.20
CA THR A 71 -40.58 4.50 -7.25
C THR A 71 -40.91 3.06 -7.61
N THR A 72 -39.99 2.09 -7.65
CA THR A 72 -40.34 0.68 -7.91
C THR A 72 -41.08 0.06 -6.73
N ALA A 73 -40.68 0.43 -5.50
CA ALA A 73 -41.43 0.08 -4.30
C ALA A 73 -42.82 0.73 -4.27
N LEU A 74 -42.96 1.99 -4.74
CA LEU A 74 -44.25 2.66 -4.87
C LEU A 74 -45.10 2.08 -5.99
N LEU A 75 -44.52 1.78 -7.15
CA LEU A 75 -45.19 1.19 -8.31
C LEU A 75 -45.70 -0.20 -7.97
N ALA A 76 -44.93 -1.01 -7.24
CA ALA A 76 -45.39 -2.28 -6.69
C ALA A 76 -46.56 -2.06 -5.71
N ARG A 77 -46.51 -1.03 -4.86
CA ARG A 77 -47.65 -0.68 -3.98
C ARG A 77 -48.89 -0.23 -4.76
N ILE A 78 -48.72 0.55 -5.82
CA ILE A 78 -49.81 1.07 -6.66
C ILE A 78 -50.42 -0.06 -7.49
N SER A 79 -49.61 -0.95 -8.09
CA SER A 79 -50.11 -2.11 -8.82
C SER A 79 -50.92 -3.03 -7.90
N MET A 80 -50.47 -3.23 -6.66
CA MET A 80 -51.21 -3.98 -5.62
C MET A 80 -52.55 -3.34 -5.27
N GLN A 81 -52.62 -2.01 -5.18
CA GLN A 81 -53.88 -1.31 -4.95
C GLN A 81 -54.84 -1.51 -6.14
N LEU A 82 -54.34 -1.37 -7.37
CA LEU A 82 -55.13 -1.55 -8.60
C LEU A 82 -55.67 -2.98 -8.77
N GLU A 83 -54.89 -4.01 -8.46
CA GLU A 83 -55.36 -5.41 -8.51
C GLU A 83 -56.45 -5.68 -7.48
N HIS A 84 -56.35 -5.13 -6.27
CA HIS A 84 -57.39 -5.26 -5.25
C HIS A 84 -58.70 -4.54 -5.64
N PHE A 85 -58.62 -3.42 -6.37
CA PHE A 85 -59.80 -2.77 -6.95
C PHE A 85 -60.42 -3.58 -8.09
N ALA A 86 -59.64 -4.40 -8.80
CA ALA A 86 -60.10 -5.18 -9.95
C ALA A 86 -60.84 -6.48 -9.56
N ASP A 87 -60.48 -7.12 -8.44
CA ASP A 87 -61.19 -8.30 -7.93
C ASP A 87 -61.19 -8.35 -6.38
N PRO A 88 -62.32 -8.01 -5.72
CA PRO A 88 -62.42 -7.99 -4.26
C PRO A 88 -62.46 -9.38 -3.61
N MET A 89 -62.51 -10.46 -4.39
CA MET A 89 -62.65 -11.83 -3.87
C MET A 89 -61.31 -12.56 -3.67
N VAL A 90 -60.19 -11.95 -4.08
CA VAL A 90 -58.84 -12.50 -3.84
C VAL A 90 -58.42 -12.23 -2.39
N PRO A 91 -58.19 -13.26 -1.55
CA PRO A 91 -57.76 -13.04 -0.17
C PRO A 91 -56.38 -12.38 -0.13
N VAL A 92 -56.25 -11.30 0.64
CA VAL A 92 -55.01 -10.57 0.97
C VAL A 92 -53.97 -11.47 1.71
N ALA A 93 -54.22 -12.77 1.84
CA ALA A 93 -53.41 -13.72 2.58
C ALA A 93 -52.27 -14.35 1.75
N ASN A 94 -52.36 -14.36 0.41
CA ASN A 94 -51.27 -14.87 -0.47
C ASN A 94 -50.18 -13.81 -0.75
N LEU A 95 -50.31 -12.66 -0.11
CA LEU A 95 -49.61 -11.39 -0.33
C LEU A 95 -48.11 -11.37 0.04
N PRO A 96 -47.62 -12.07 1.08
CA PRO A 96 -46.18 -12.10 1.39
C PRO A 96 -45.38 -12.88 0.35
N THR A 97 -46.00 -13.89 -0.28
CA THR A 97 -45.34 -14.88 -1.12
C THR A 97 -45.03 -14.34 -2.52
N LEU A 98 -45.85 -13.43 -3.06
CA LEU A 98 -45.60 -12.74 -4.34
C LEU A 98 -44.56 -11.62 -4.21
N LEU A 99 -44.51 -10.93 -3.06
CA LEU A 99 -43.44 -9.96 -2.72
C LEU A 99 -42.10 -10.66 -2.45
N ALA A 100 -42.10 -11.82 -1.81
CA ALA A 100 -40.90 -12.64 -1.63
C ALA A 100 -40.34 -13.18 -2.96
N SER A 101 -41.21 -13.48 -3.93
CA SER A 101 -40.78 -13.99 -5.25
C SER A 101 -40.44 -12.89 -6.26
N ALA A 102 -41.01 -11.68 -6.13
CA ALA A 102 -40.56 -10.48 -6.85
C ALA A 102 -39.32 -9.82 -6.23
N GLY A 103 -38.95 -10.20 -5.00
CA GLY A 103 -37.92 -9.58 -4.15
C GLY A 103 -36.55 -10.29 -4.13
N ASN A 104 -36.28 -11.26 -5.00
CA ASN A 104 -34.98 -11.98 -5.03
C ASN A 104 -33.76 -11.12 -5.44
N ASN A 105 -33.91 -9.80 -5.54
CA ASN A 105 -32.83 -8.86 -5.85
C ASN A 105 -32.32 -8.08 -4.63
N ASP A 106 -32.72 -8.48 -3.42
CA ASP A 106 -32.18 -7.87 -2.21
C ASP A 106 -30.66 -8.06 -2.17
N PRO A 107 -29.88 -6.98 -1.93
CA PRO A 107 -28.45 -7.08 -1.84
C PRO A 107 -28.07 -8.02 -0.70
N PRO A 108 -26.93 -8.72 -0.80
CA PRO A 108 -26.50 -9.66 0.22
C PRO A 108 -26.21 -9.00 1.59
N ILE A 109 -26.15 -7.67 1.64
CA ILE A 109 -25.84 -6.87 2.83
C ILE A 109 -26.67 -5.58 2.86
N SER A 110 -26.95 -5.06 4.06
CA SER A 110 -27.69 -3.80 4.21
C SER A 110 -27.00 -2.61 3.53
N LEU A 111 -27.78 -1.65 3.04
CA LEU A 111 -27.28 -0.45 2.32
C LEU A 111 -26.21 0.32 3.11
N GLY A 112 -26.35 0.40 4.45
CA GLY A 112 -25.39 1.07 5.31
C GLY A 112 -24.04 0.36 5.38
N ILE A 113 -24.05 -0.98 5.39
CA ILE A 113 -22.85 -1.82 5.36
C ILE A 113 -22.19 -1.72 3.97
N ALA A 114 -22.99 -1.86 2.91
CA ALA A 114 -22.51 -1.77 1.52
C ALA A 114 -21.79 -0.46 1.24
N ARG A 115 -22.31 0.68 1.73
CA ARG A 115 -21.67 1.99 1.56
C ARG A 115 -20.31 2.09 2.25
N ARG A 116 -20.19 1.57 3.48
CA ARG A 116 -18.93 1.60 4.24
C ARG A 116 -17.85 0.73 3.60
N VAL A 117 -18.22 -0.49 3.19
CA VAL A 117 -17.31 -1.43 2.50
C VAL A 117 -16.81 -0.82 1.19
N ASN A 118 -17.73 -0.31 0.34
CA ASN A 118 -17.35 0.36 -0.90
C ASN A 118 -16.41 1.55 -0.65
N GLY A 119 -16.73 2.40 0.34
CA GLY A 119 -15.88 3.54 0.70
C GLY A 119 -14.45 3.12 1.08
N LEU A 120 -14.32 2.06 1.89
CA LEU A 120 -13.01 1.52 2.27
C LEU A 120 -12.25 0.95 1.07
N TRP A 121 -12.91 0.19 0.20
CA TRP A 121 -12.28 -0.41 -0.99
C TRP A 121 -11.85 0.66 -2.01
N TYR A 122 -12.69 1.65 -2.32
CA TYR A 122 -12.29 2.75 -3.20
C TYR A 122 -11.17 3.62 -2.61
N THR A 123 -11.18 3.83 -1.29
CA THR A 123 -10.09 4.54 -0.59
C THR A 123 -8.79 3.75 -0.71
N SER A 124 -8.83 2.43 -0.46
CA SER A 124 -7.64 1.57 -0.60
C SER A 124 -7.09 1.57 -2.02
N LEU A 125 -7.96 1.50 -3.04
CA LEU A 125 -7.58 1.57 -4.44
C LEU A 125 -6.92 2.91 -4.78
N THR A 126 -7.49 4.01 -4.30
CA THR A 126 -6.98 5.37 -4.56
C THR A 126 -5.61 5.58 -3.93
N LEU A 127 -5.40 5.12 -2.69
CA LEU A 127 -4.12 5.17 -2.01
C LEU A 127 -3.07 4.31 -2.75
N ALA A 128 -3.44 3.12 -3.22
CA ALA A 128 -2.54 2.27 -4.00
C ALA A 128 -2.12 2.93 -5.33
N LEU A 129 -3.07 3.50 -6.09
CA LEU A 129 -2.77 4.21 -7.33
C LEU A 129 -1.92 5.47 -7.09
N SER A 130 -2.21 6.20 -6.01
CA SER A 130 -1.40 7.36 -5.61
C SER A 130 0.02 6.95 -5.27
N SER A 131 0.21 5.84 -4.56
CA SER A 131 1.55 5.30 -4.27
C SER A 131 2.31 4.93 -5.56
N ALA A 132 1.63 4.37 -6.56
CA ALA A 132 2.23 4.06 -7.86
C ALA A 132 2.65 5.32 -8.63
N LEU A 133 1.85 6.39 -8.57
CA LEU A 133 2.23 7.68 -9.16
C LEU A 133 3.47 8.26 -8.47
N ILE A 134 3.53 8.20 -7.13
CA ILE A 134 4.70 8.65 -6.37
C ILE A 134 5.93 7.79 -6.69
N CYS A 135 5.80 6.47 -6.84
CA CYS A 135 6.87 5.59 -7.32
C CYS A 135 7.44 6.09 -8.65
N ILE A 136 6.57 6.36 -9.65
CA ILE A 136 6.99 6.83 -10.97
C ILE A 136 7.79 8.13 -10.85
N ILE A 137 7.30 9.09 -10.06
CA ILE A 137 7.99 10.38 -9.83
C ILE A 137 9.37 10.15 -9.17
N CYS A 138 9.45 9.31 -8.14
CA CYS A 138 10.71 8.97 -7.47
C CYS A 138 11.71 8.32 -8.44
N LYS A 139 11.26 7.40 -9.32
CA LYS A 139 12.15 6.85 -10.36
C LYS A 139 12.70 7.93 -11.29
N GLN A 140 11.90 8.94 -11.65
CA GLN A 140 12.39 10.04 -12.48
C GLN A 140 13.47 10.85 -11.75
N TRP A 141 13.30 11.15 -10.47
CA TRP A 141 14.31 11.86 -9.67
C TRP A 141 15.61 11.07 -9.54
N VAL A 142 15.54 9.78 -9.24
CA VAL A 142 16.73 8.91 -9.14
C VAL A 142 17.43 8.78 -10.50
N ARG A 143 16.66 8.65 -11.59
CA ARG A 143 17.21 8.60 -12.94
C ARG A 143 17.90 9.91 -13.32
N GLU A 144 17.32 11.06 -12.97
CA GLU A 144 17.92 12.36 -13.24
C GLU A 144 19.23 12.55 -12.46
N TYR A 145 19.30 12.10 -11.21
CA TYR A 145 20.55 12.07 -10.44
C TYR A 145 21.64 11.25 -11.15
N HIS A 146 21.31 10.05 -11.63
CA HIS A 146 22.24 9.13 -12.27
C HIS A 146 22.66 9.53 -13.71
N ARG A 147 22.02 10.51 -14.36
CA ARG A 147 22.33 10.88 -15.76
C ARG A 147 23.75 11.40 -16.00
N VAL A 148 24.50 11.79 -14.97
CA VAL A 148 25.82 12.39 -15.13
C VAL A 148 26.92 11.33 -15.06
N SER A 149 27.69 11.22 -16.14
CA SER A 149 28.94 10.46 -16.18
C SER A 149 30.05 11.31 -15.58
N MET A 150 30.68 10.83 -14.51
CA MET A 150 31.88 11.48 -13.94
C MET A 150 33.03 11.37 -14.96
N SER A 151 33.53 12.50 -15.46
CA SER A 151 34.74 12.57 -16.30
C SER A 151 36.03 12.55 -15.47
N GLY A 152 35.91 12.72 -14.15
CA GLY A 152 37.03 12.76 -13.20
C GLY A 152 37.59 14.17 -12.99
N SER A 153 36.87 15.21 -13.45
CA SER A 153 37.18 16.61 -13.18
C SER A 153 36.77 17.01 -11.76
N SER A 154 37.45 17.99 -11.17
CA SER A 154 37.05 18.58 -9.88
C SER A 154 35.65 19.20 -9.93
N GLU A 155 35.21 19.69 -11.10
CA GLU A 155 33.90 20.31 -11.29
C GLU A 155 32.77 19.26 -11.19
N ASP A 156 33.02 18.03 -11.63
CA ASP A 156 32.06 16.93 -11.58
C ASP A 156 31.63 16.64 -10.13
N PHE A 157 32.59 16.62 -9.20
CA PHE A 157 32.31 16.38 -7.78
C PHE A 157 31.42 17.47 -7.17
N SER A 158 31.62 18.73 -7.55
CA SER A 158 30.79 19.85 -7.09
C SER A 158 29.35 19.73 -7.62
N PHE A 159 29.18 19.40 -8.91
CA PHE A 159 27.86 19.18 -9.50
C PHE A 159 27.13 17.99 -8.88
N ARG A 160 27.84 16.89 -8.62
CA ARG A 160 27.30 15.73 -7.90
C ARG A 160 26.83 16.13 -6.50
N GLN A 161 27.68 16.82 -5.73
CA GLN A 161 27.36 17.21 -4.36
C GLN A 161 26.17 18.17 -4.30
N MET A 162 26.06 19.11 -5.25
CA MET A 162 24.89 19.99 -5.39
C MET A 162 23.61 19.17 -5.63
N ARG A 163 23.64 18.18 -6.53
CA ARG A 163 22.48 17.32 -6.83
C ARG A 163 22.12 16.41 -5.65
N LEU A 164 23.10 15.82 -4.98
CA LEU A 164 22.90 15.00 -3.79
C LEU A 164 22.30 15.84 -2.66
N GLY A 165 22.82 17.05 -2.45
CA GLY A 165 22.25 18.03 -1.51
C GLY A 165 20.82 18.40 -1.87
N GLY A 166 20.49 18.51 -3.16
CA GLY A 166 19.13 18.66 -3.66
C GLY A 166 18.22 17.49 -3.27
N LEU A 167 18.63 16.24 -3.54
CA LEU A 167 17.86 15.05 -3.14
C LEU A 167 17.59 14.99 -1.64
N GLN A 168 18.60 15.34 -0.83
CA GLN A 168 18.49 15.36 0.63
C GLN A 168 17.60 16.51 1.13
N ALA A 169 17.74 17.71 0.56
CA ALA A 169 16.90 18.86 0.93
C ALA A 169 15.42 18.61 0.61
N TRP A 170 15.14 17.91 -0.49
CA TRP A 170 13.79 17.49 -0.88
C TRP A 170 13.32 16.19 -0.21
N ARG A 171 14.14 15.59 0.66
CA ARG A 171 13.83 14.39 1.42
C ARG A 171 13.36 13.21 0.56
N VAL A 172 13.98 13.02 -0.61
CA VAL A 172 13.65 11.92 -1.52
C VAL A 172 13.76 10.54 -0.85
N PRO A 173 14.80 10.24 -0.03
CA PRO A 173 14.87 8.97 0.69
C PRO A 173 13.67 8.73 1.62
N GLU A 174 13.23 9.76 2.35
CA GLU A 174 12.09 9.69 3.25
C GLU A 174 10.78 9.53 2.48
N ILE A 175 10.65 10.16 1.30
CA ILE A 175 9.51 9.95 0.41
C ILE A 175 9.44 8.48 -0.02
N ILE A 176 10.56 7.86 -0.43
CA ILE A 176 10.58 6.44 -0.82
C ILE A 176 10.09 5.55 0.32
N ILE A 177 10.52 5.80 1.56
CA ILE A 177 10.06 5.08 2.75
C ILE A 177 8.55 5.31 2.97
N SER A 178 8.06 6.54 2.78
CA SER A 178 6.64 6.88 2.96
C SER A 178 5.71 6.16 1.97
N ILE A 179 6.20 5.79 0.78
CA ILE A 179 5.42 5.03 -0.21
C ILE A 179 4.94 3.71 0.39
N SER A 180 5.82 2.96 1.06
CA SER A 180 5.38 1.69 1.64
C SER A 180 4.39 1.92 2.78
N LEU A 181 4.48 3.01 3.55
CA LEU A 181 3.48 3.34 4.58
C LEU A 181 2.11 3.61 3.97
N ILE A 182 2.03 4.37 2.89
CA ILE A 182 0.78 4.62 2.16
C ILE A 182 0.19 3.29 1.67
N LEU A 183 1.03 2.39 1.16
CA LEU A 183 0.63 1.09 0.62
C LEU A 183 0.17 0.12 1.71
N ILE A 184 0.82 0.12 2.87
CA ILE A 184 0.36 -0.60 4.06
C ILE A 184 -0.98 -0.03 4.55
N GLY A 185 -1.13 1.29 4.59
CA GLY A 185 -2.39 1.94 4.91
C GLY A 185 -3.51 1.55 3.96
N ALA A 186 -3.23 1.49 2.66
CA ALA A 186 -4.15 1.01 1.64
C ALA A 186 -4.57 -0.45 1.90
N LEU A 187 -3.61 -1.32 2.21
CA LEU A 187 -3.85 -2.73 2.54
C LEU A 187 -4.72 -2.89 3.80
N LEU A 188 -4.45 -2.12 4.85
CA LEU A 188 -5.26 -2.12 6.07
C LEU A 188 -6.69 -1.66 5.81
N CYS A 189 -6.88 -0.58 5.04
CA CYS A 189 -8.22 -0.14 4.64
C CYS A 189 -8.98 -1.24 3.89
N PHE A 190 -8.30 -1.95 2.99
CA PHE A 190 -8.90 -3.06 2.25
C PHE A 190 -9.31 -4.22 3.18
N PHE A 191 -8.41 -4.66 4.07
CA PHE A 191 -8.70 -5.74 5.03
C PHE A 191 -9.83 -5.37 6.00
N VAL A 192 -9.88 -4.13 6.51
CA VAL A 192 -11.03 -3.68 7.33
C VAL A 192 -12.34 -3.77 6.53
N GLY A 193 -12.33 -3.38 5.26
CA GLY A 193 -13.49 -3.53 4.37
C GLY A 193 -13.87 -4.99 4.14
N LEU A 194 -12.86 -5.87 3.95
CA LEU A 194 -13.04 -7.30 3.74
C LEU A 194 -13.61 -8.00 4.99
N ALA A 195 -13.04 -7.74 6.16
CA ALA A 195 -13.53 -8.24 7.44
C ALA A 195 -14.98 -7.84 7.69
N TYR A 196 -15.31 -6.56 7.45
CA TYR A 196 -16.68 -6.06 7.64
C TYR A 196 -17.67 -6.67 6.64
N PHE A 197 -17.23 -6.90 5.40
CA PHE A 197 -18.02 -7.56 4.37
C PHE A 197 -18.31 -9.02 4.72
N VAL A 198 -17.28 -9.81 5.01
CA VAL A 198 -17.42 -11.24 5.30
C VAL A 198 -18.21 -11.47 6.59
N TRP A 199 -18.00 -10.63 7.61
CA TRP A 199 -18.79 -10.69 8.84
C TRP A 199 -20.29 -10.49 8.61
N GLY A 200 -20.65 -9.66 7.62
CA GLY A 200 -22.04 -9.44 7.22
C GLY A 200 -22.65 -10.62 6.45
N LEU A 201 -21.84 -11.45 5.80
CA LEU A 201 -22.29 -12.64 5.06
C LEU A 201 -22.39 -13.87 5.96
N ASP A 202 -21.28 -14.22 6.62
CA ASP A 202 -21.17 -15.40 7.48
C ASP A 202 -20.21 -15.11 8.62
N ARG A 203 -20.72 -15.25 9.85
CA ARG A 203 -19.96 -14.95 11.06
C ARG A 203 -18.82 -15.94 11.31
N GLN A 204 -18.97 -17.21 10.96
CA GLN A 204 -17.91 -18.21 11.14
C GLN A 204 -16.74 -17.94 10.20
N VAL A 205 -17.03 -17.64 8.93
CA VAL A 205 -16.01 -17.28 7.94
C VAL A 205 -15.33 -15.96 8.34
N GLY A 206 -16.10 -14.98 8.84
CA GLY A 206 -15.56 -13.71 9.31
C GLY A 206 -14.56 -13.86 10.47
N ILE A 207 -14.86 -14.72 11.45
CA ILE A 207 -13.94 -15.00 12.56
C ILE A 207 -12.64 -15.59 12.03
N ALA A 208 -12.70 -16.60 11.17
CA ALA A 208 -11.51 -17.24 10.61
C ALA A 208 -10.63 -16.22 9.86
N LEU A 209 -11.23 -15.39 9.00
CA LEU A 209 -10.51 -14.39 8.23
C LEU A 209 -9.84 -13.31 9.11
N ILE A 210 -10.58 -12.76 10.08
CA ILE A 210 -10.05 -11.77 11.03
C ILE A 210 -8.90 -12.35 11.86
N THR A 211 -8.96 -13.63 12.25
CA THR A 211 -7.85 -14.25 13.00
C THR A 211 -6.58 -14.35 12.15
N ILE A 212 -6.69 -14.71 10.88
CA ILE A 212 -5.55 -14.80 9.95
C ILE A 212 -4.95 -13.41 9.71
N GLU A 213 -5.79 -12.42 9.42
CA GLU A 213 -5.37 -11.02 9.25
C GLU A 213 -4.71 -10.47 10.51
N GLY A 214 -5.28 -10.76 11.69
CA GLY A 214 -4.76 -10.33 12.98
C GLY A 214 -3.38 -10.90 13.28
N ILE A 215 -3.14 -12.18 13.02
CA ILE A 215 -1.81 -12.80 13.20
C ILE A 215 -0.77 -12.13 12.28
N ALA A 216 -1.12 -11.89 11.02
CA ALA A 216 -0.23 -11.21 10.07
C ALA A 216 0.06 -9.76 10.51
N ALA A 217 -0.97 -9.02 10.95
CA ALA A 217 -0.83 -7.65 11.46
C ALA A 217 0.06 -7.58 12.70
N VAL A 218 -0.08 -8.52 13.64
CA VAL A 218 0.79 -8.62 14.82
C VAL A 218 2.23 -8.88 14.41
N GLY A 219 2.49 -9.82 13.49
CA GLY A 219 3.84 -10.07 12.98
C GLY A 219 4.48 -8.82 12.35
N PHE A 220 3.70 -8.08 11.55
CA PHE A 220 4.14 -6.82 10.96
C PHE A 220 4.44 -5.73 12.01
N LEU A 221 3.58 -5.58 13.02
CA LEU A 221 3.77 -4.61 14.11
C LEU A 221 5.02 -4.94 14.93
N VAL A 222 5.23 -6.22 15.26
CA VAL A 222 6.43 -6.67 15.98
C VAL A 222 7.68 -6.31 15.19
N THR A 223 7.76 -6.68 13.91
CA THR A 223 8.96 -6.40 13.09
C THR A 223 9.23 -4.92 12.86
N THR A 224 8.19 -4.07 12.90
CA THR A 224 8.34 -2.62 12.69
C THR A 224 8.66 -1.87 13.99
N LEU A 225 8.03 -2.23 15.11
CA LEU A 225 8.18 -1.54 16.40
C LEU A 225 9.34 -2.07 17.24
N MET A 226 9.76 -3.32 17.06
CA MET A 226 10.80 -3.96 17.88
C MET A 226 12.14 -3.21 17.89
N PRO A 227 12.66 -2.67 16.75
CA PRO A 227 13.90 -1.88 16.77
C PRO A 227 13.78 -0.58 17.57
N GLY A 228 12.63 0.12 17.44
CA GLY A 228 12.35 1.34 18.20
C GLY A 228 12.15 1.07 19.69
N LEU A 229 11.45 -0.02 20.04
CA LEU A 229 11.29 -0.46 21.43
C LEU A 229 12.63 -0.86 22.06
N GLN A 230 13.52 -1.52 21.31
CA GLN A 230 14.87 -1.84 21.79
C GLN A 230 15.68 -0.57 22.06
N TYR A 231 15.58 0.42 21.18
CA TYR A 231 16.25 1.71 21.35
C TYR A 231 15.71 2.47 22.57
N CYS A 232 14.39 2.59 22.71
CA CYS A 232 13.75 3.22 23.86
C CYS A 232 14.05 2.49 25.18
N TYR A 233 14.03 1.15 25.18
CA TYR A 233 14.38 0.35 26.36
C TYR A 233 15.84 0.53 26.77
N ALA A 234 16.78 0.54 25.81
CA ALA A 234 18.19 0.80 26.08
C ALA A 234 18.41 2.23 26.61
N ALA A 235 17.73 3.23 26.03
CA ALA A 235 17.83 4.62 26.43
C ALA A 235 17.22 4.92 27.82
N LEU A 236 16.09 4.28 28.16
CA LEU A 236 15.36 4.52 29.42
C LEU A 236 15.84 3.65 30.58
N CYS A 237 16.19 2.39 30.34
CA CYS A 237 16.43 1.43 31.43
C CYS A 237 17.91 1.21 31.77
N ILE A 238 18.86 1.56 30.90
CA ILE A 238 20.26 1.14 31.06
C ILE A 238 21.26 2.27 30.70
N PRO A 239 21.46 3.28 31.59
CA PRO A 239 22.31 4.43 31.28
C PRO A 239 23.83 4.14 31.27
N ARG A 240 24.31 2.93 31.58
CA ARG A 240 25.76 2.63 31.72
C ARG A 240 26.17 1.22 31.29
N LEU A 241 26.13 0.90 30.00
CA LEU A 241 26.82 -0.30 29.48
C LEU A 241 27.77 0.05 28.33
N ARG A 242 29.02 -0.40 28.50
CA ARG A 242 30.18 -0.28 27.59
C ARG A 242 30.08 -1.21 26.37
N ARG A 243 28.97 -1.94 26.19
CA ARG A 243 28.71 -2.84 25.07
C ARG A 243 27.38 -2.53 24.42
N VAL A 244 27.41 -2.28 23.12
CA VAL A 244 26.23 -2.07 22.27
C VAL A 244 25.36 -3.33 22.35
N PRO A 245 24.06 -3.24 22.71
CA PRO A 245 23.18 -4.40 22.69
C PRO A 245 23.12 -4.96 21.28
N ALA A 246 23.05 -6.30 21.16
CA ALA A 246 22.95 -6.96 19.85
C ALA A 246 21.77 -6.37 19.06
N GLN A 247 22.04 -5.79 17.90
CA GLN A 247 21.00 -5.19 17.06
C GLN A 247 20.00 -6.27 16.65
N CYS A 248 18.70 -5.98 16.75
CA CYS A 248 17.67 -6.88 16.24
C CYS A 248 17.95 -7.21 14.76
N ALA A 249 18.10 -8.49 14.45
CA ALA A 249 18.36 -8.98 13.10
C ALA A 249 17.20 -8.70 12.13
N TRP A 250 15.98 -8.52 12.67
CA TRP A 250 14.76 -8.27 11.92
C TRP A 250 14.45 -6.77 11.95
N LYS A 251 15.00 -6.03 11.00
CA LYS A 251 14.76 -4.58 10.85
C LYS A 251 14.04 -4.33 9.53
N SER A 252 12.76 -3.95 9.58
CA SER A 252 12.06 -3.48 8.37
C SER A 252 12.60 -2.11 7.96
N PRO A 253 12.62 -1.74 6.67
CA PRO A 253 13.02 -0.39 6.23
C PRO A 253 12.26 0.72 6.97
N GLN A 254 10.99 0.45 7.31
CA GLN A 254 10.10 1.36 8.05
C GLN A 254 10.56 1.64 9.48
N SER A 255 11.28 0.71 10.10
CA SER A 255 11.79 0.91 11.46
C SER A 255 12.89 1.97 11.57
N MET A 256 13.46 2.41 10.43
CA MET A 256 14.41 3.54 10.37
C MET A 256 13.76 4.87 10.81
N LEU A 257 12.43 4.98 10.79
CA LEU A 257 11.72 6.16 11.28
C LEU A 257 11.71 6.28 12.82
N PHE A 258 11.97 5.18 13.53
CA PHE A 258 11.89 5.12 14.99
C PHE A 258 13.26 5.05 15.69
N LEU A 259 14.35 5.19 14.92
CA LEU A 259 15.75 5.19 15.38
C LEU A 259 16.38 6.56 15.17
#